data_AF-A0AAU8L2M9-F1
#
_entry.id   AF-A0AAU8L2M9-F1
#
_cell.length_a   1.000
_cell.length_b   1.000
_cell.length_c   1.000
_cell.angle_alpha   90.00
_cell.angle_beta   90.00
_cell.angle_gamma   90.00
#
_symmetry.space_group_name_H-M   'P 1'
#
loop_
_entity.id
_entity.type
_entity.pdbx_description
1 polymer ?
#
loop_
_entity_poly.entity_id
_entity_poly.type
_entity_poly.pdbx_seq_one_letter_code
_entity_poly.pdbx_strand_id
1 'polypeptide(L)'
;MQVKSIYGIDTLYYFAQSNEAYENAFFDLQGQLESQTKLHETDLYAYAHSSMIVKLGNTALQYLGKDKGVYWFRDVNEYFKLGLKNPNIASYQQNIHIQLQGVGIYTIGLKSLLAFINEELLKDITTGLFEISRADLNCFVQYEFGFVTKEMFVSKKKGYHVISEFGNSKRTQTIYVGKKPFLLRLYDKKIELDKSDKAEIMQDYFVYHGFDLNEPIFNLEFEMHRVHFKNMGIRTLEGLLSNANNLFKKAMDDIRLIDLSTISKKDMLNNSKNRAKTLEIWESIKENYSIAEFLQYEIDLKRIPQKRSVYDLPKFITDTHELIHKALNNNIVLSPDLITKISDRAIDLYGEIKEKPSHPSPRVATKYDVFIRDKEDDLIARYKCTKDDELIPYQLPFKLLGTKELQHTIKRLSKQLTTATHDDAKTLTQQLKIANNELSKRLEVM
;
A
#
# COMPACT_ATOMS: atom_id res chain seq x y z
N MET A 1 13.29 -0.73 -35.29
CA MET A 1 11.86 -0.90 -34.94
C MET A 1 11.60 -0.12 -33.66
N GLN A 2 10.53 0.68 -33.58
CA GLN A 2 10.10 1.34 -32.34
C GLN A 2 8.85 0.63 -31.83
N VAL A 3 8.89 0.13 -30.60
CA VAL A 3 7.78 -0.63 -30.01
C VAL A 3 7.27 0.05 -28.77
N LYS A 4 5.95 0.16 -28.69
CA LYS A 4 5.29 0.73 -27.53
C LYS A 4 5.55 -0.15 -26.32
N SER A 5 6.14 0.44 -25.29
CA SER A 5 6.53 -0.27 -24.08
C SER A 5 6.36 0.58 -22.83
N ILE A 6 6.10 -0.06 -21.70
CA ILE A 6 6.04 0.56 -20.37
C ILE A 6 6.98 -0.23 -19.47
N TYR A 7 7.89 0.46 -18.79
CA TYR A 7 8.88 -0.15 -17.93
C TYR A 7 8.51 0.06 -16.46
N GLY A 8 8.91 -0.85 -15.57
CA GLY A 8 8.57 -0.71 -14.17
C GLY A 8 9.10 -1.81 -13.25
N ILE A 9 8.52 -1.85 -12.07
CA ILE A 9 8.69 -2.91 -11.08
C ILE A 9 7.29 -3.44 -10.73
N ASP A 10 6.99 -4.69 -11.06
CA ASP A 10 5.67 -5.29 -10.81
C ASP A 10 5.50 -5.69 -9.33
N THR A 11 6.60 -6.12 -8.71
CA THR A 11 6.62 -6.49 -7.29
C THR A 11 7.95 -6.11 -6.62
N LEU A 12 7.88 -5.60 -5.39
CA LEU A 12 9.05 -5.22 -4.60
C LEU A 12 8.95 -5.74 -3.16
N TYR A 13 10.03 -6.37 -2.68
CA TYR A 13 10.15 -6.85 -1.31
C TYR A 13 11.46 -6.36 -0.71
N TYR A 14 11.41 -5.90 0.53
CA TYR A 14 12.58 -5.46 1.27
C TYR A 14 12.40 -5.68 2.77
N PHE A 15 13.50 -5.58 3.49
CA PHE A 15 13.52 -5.61 4.94
C PHE A 15 13.82 -4.21 5.46
N ALA A 16 13.14 -3.80 6.52
CA ALA A 16 13.56 -2.65 7.29
C ALA A 16 14.33 -3.12 8.52
N GLN A 17 15.47 -2.49 8.80
CA GLN A 17 16.18 -2.69 10.04
C GLN A 17 15.41 -1.98 11.16
N SER A 18 14.99 -2.75 12.17
CA SER A 18 14.29 -2.23 13.35
C SER A 18 15.23 -1.45 14.27
N ASN A 19 14.67 -0.53 15.05
CA ASN A 19 15.35 0.16 16.16
C ASN A 19 14.79 -0.32 17.53
N GLU A 20 15.14 0.37 18.61
CA GLU A 20 14.70 0.03 19.98
C GLU A 20 13.18 0.18 20.20
N ALA A 21 12.51 1.07 19.46
CA ALA A 21 11.06 1.27 19.58
C ALA A 21 10.24 0.13 18.95
N TYR A 22 10.86 -0.73 18.15
CA TYR A 22 10.20 -1.85 17.49
C TYR A 22 9.53 -2.83 18.46
N GLU A 23 10.18 -3.11 19.59
CA GLU A 23 9.68 -4.08 20.57
C GLU A 23 8.33 -3.63 21.14
N ASN A 24 8.24 -2.37 21.56
CA ASN A 24 7.00 -1.79 22.07
C ASN A 24 5.90 -1.79 21.00
N ALA A 25 6.23 -1.43 19.76
CA ALA A 25 5.26 -1.45 18.66
C ALA A 25 4.76 -2.87 18.36
N PHE A 26 5.64 -3.87 18.42
CA PHE A 26 5.26 -5.27 18.21
C PHE A 26 4.29 -5.76 19.30
N PHE A 27 4.59 -5.50 20.58
CA PHE A 27 3.73 -5.95 21.67
C PHE A 27 2.42 -5.19 21.77
N ASP A 28 2.38 -3.91 21.38
CA ASP A 28 1.14 -3.18 21.22
C ASP A 28 0.22 -3.84 20.17
N LEU A 29 0.76 -4.14 18.98
CA LEU A 29 0.01 -4.85 17.93
C LEU A 29 -0.47 -6.24 18.41
N GLN A 30 0.36 -6.97 19.15
CA GLN A 30 -0.03 -8.26 19.72
C GLN A 30 -1.17 -8.09 20.73
N GLY A 31 -1.10 -7.09 21.62
CA GLY A 31 -2.16 -6.78 22.58
C GLY A 31 -3.48 -6.41 21.91
N GLN A 32 -3.43 -5.69 20.78
CA GLN A 32 -4.61 -5.39 19.95
C GLN A 32 -5.23 -6.68 19.37
N LEU A 33 -4.41 -7.61 18.84
CA LEU A 33 -4.89 -8.90 18.32
C LEU A 33 -5.51 -9.77 19.42
N GLU A 34 -4.88 -9.84 20.59
CA GLU A 34 -5.39 -10.61 21.73
C GLU A 34 -6.72 -10.03 22.23
N SER A 35 -6.85 -8.70 22.26
CA SER A 35 -8.09 -8.02 22.66
C SER A 35 -9.23 -8.31 21.69
N GLN A 36 -8.96 -8.30 20.37
CA GLN A 36 -9.96 -8.67 19.37
C GLN A 36 -10.31 -10.16 19.44
N THR A 37 -9.32 -11.03 19.62
CA THR A 37 -9.56 -12.47 19.76
C THR A 37 -10.48 -12.77 20.95
N LYS A 38 -10.26 -12.14 22.11
CA LYS A 38 -11.12 -12.28 23.30
C LYS A 38 -12.55 -11.81 23.07
N LEU A 39 -12.73 -10.71 22.33
CA LEU A 39 -14.07 -10.23 21.93
C LEU A 39 -14.79 -11.25 21.02
N HIS A 40 -14.03 -12.00 20.23
CA HIS A 40 -14.59 -13.00 19.31
C HIS A 40 -14.77 -14.38 19.93
N GLU A 41 -14.00 -14.76 20.96
CA GLU A 41 -14.22 -16.00 21.72
C GLU A 41 -15.55 -15.99 22.50
N THR A 42 -16.08 -14.80 22.80
CA THR A 42 -17.43 -14.63 23.35
C THR A 42 -18.56 -14.74 22.31
N ASP A 43 -18.23 -14.74 21.01
CA ASP A 43 -19.18 -14.96 19.92
C ASP A 43 -19.09 -16.42 19.42
N LEU A 44 -20.22 -17.13 19.41
CA LEU A 44 -20.34 -18.55 19.05
C LEU A 44 -20.00 -18.91 17.58
N TYR A 45 -19.56 -17.94 16.77
CA TYR A 45 -19.24 -18.13 15.35
C TYR A 45 -17.74 -17.94 15.10
N ALA A 46 -17.10 -18.99 14.58
CA ALA A 46 -15.68 -19.00 14.23
C ALA A 46 -15.34 -17.89 13.21
N TYR A 47 -14.80 -16.78 13.70
CA TYR A 47 -14.43 -15.64 12.91
C TYR A 47 -13.15 -15.93 12.09
N ALA A 48 -13.16 -15.62 10.79
CA ALA A 48 -11.97 -15.77 9.97
C ALA A 48 -10.89 -14.75 10.39
N HIS A 49 -9.64 -15.19 10.53
CA HIS A 49 -8.48 -14.35 10.90
C HIS A 49 -8.35 -13.06 10.08
N SER A 50 -8.82 -13.08 8.81
CA SER A 50 -8.88 -11.94 7.89
C SER A 50 -9.77 -10.78 8.36
N SER A 51 -10.50 -10.91 9.47
CA SER A 51 -11.42 -9.88 9.93
C SER A 51 -10.85 -9.01 11.06
N MET A 52 -9.67 -9.38 11.57
CA MET A 52 -8.98 -8.62 12.63
C MET A 52 -8.22 -7.44 12.03
N ILE A 53 -8.46 -6.25 12.57
CA ILE A 53 -7.84 -4.99 12.10
C ILE A 53 -7.08 -4.34 13.24
N VAL A 54 -5.76 -4.27 13.13
CA VAL A 54 -4.90 -3.58 14.10
C VAL A 54 -4.49 -2.21 13.56
N LYS A 55 -3.91 -1.38 14.43
CA LYS A 55 -3.36 -0.07 14.06
C LYS A 55 -1.88 -0.02 14.38
N LEU A 56 -1.09 0.37 13.39
CA LEU A 56 0.30 0.79 13.57
C LEU A 56 0.37 2.29 13.28
N GLY A 57 0.57 3.11 14.31
CA GLY A 57 0.38 4.55 14.22
C GLY A 57 -1.06 4.89 13.80
N ASN A 58 -1.21 5.65 12.71
CA ASN A 58 -2.51 6.03 12.16
C ASN A 58 -3.04 5.04 11.09
N THR A 59 -2.27 4.01 10.75
CA THR A 59 -2.57 3.11 9.63
C THR A 59 -3.26 1.86 10.14
N ALA A 60 -4.43 1.57 9.56
CA ALA A 60 -5.17 0.34 9.83
C ALA A 60 -4.62 -0.81 8.98
N LEU A 61 -4.39 -1.97 9.59
CA LEU A 61 -3.81 -3.14 8.97
C LEU A 61 -4.65 -4.38 9.29
N GLN A 62 -5.00 -5.14 8.26
CA GLN A 62 -5.70 -6.41 8.36
C GLN A 62 -4.71 -7.52 8.70
N TYR A 63 -5.00 -8.31 9.74
CA TYR A 63 -4.17 -9.47 10.09
C TYR A 63 -4.43 -10.64 9.14
N LEU A 64 -3.35 -11.26 8.65
CA LEU A 64 -3.40 -12.40 7.72
C LEU A 64 -3.06 -13.72 8.39
N GLY A 65 -2.60 -13.71 9.64
CA GLY A 65 -2.10 -14.89 10.34
C GLY A 65 -0.59 -14.88 10.56
N LYS A 66 -0.11 -15.99 11.14
CA LYS A 66 1.30 -16.21 11.46
C LYS A 66 1.86 -17.32 10.58
N ASP A 67 2.92 -17.03 9.83
CA ASP A 67 3.65 -18.02 9.03
C ASP A 67 5.15 -17.94 9.32
N LYS A 68 5.79 -19.08 9.58
CA LYS A 68 7.23 -19.20 9.86
C LYS A 68 7.77 -18.20 10.88
N GLY A 69 6.98 -17.93 11.92
CA GLY A 69 7.35 -16.99 12.99
C GLY A 69 7.18 -15.51 12.65
N VAL A 70 6.62 -15.18 11.49
CA VAL A 70 6.29 -13.82 11.05
C VAL A 70 4.77 -13.62 11.18
N TYR A 71 4.38 -12.53 11.83
CA TYR A 71 3.00 -12.05 11.88
C TYR A 71 2.76 -11.20 10.65
N TRP A 72 1.86 -11.63 9.77
CA TRP A 72 1.59 -10.96 8.52
C TRP A 72 0.36 -10.07 8.62
N PHE A 73 0.50 -8.88 8.09
CA PHE A 73 -0.52 -7.86 7.99
C PHE A 73 -0.61 -7.34 6.56
N ARG A 74 -1.77 -6.85 6.18
CA ARG A 74 -2.05 -6.24 4.88
C ARG A 74 -2.69 -4.88 5.08
N ASP A 75 -2.30 -3.91 4.28
CA ASP A 75 -3.06 -2.66 4.18
C ASP A 75 -4.52 -2.95 3.80
N VAL A 76 -5.46 -2.17 4.33
CA VAL A 76 -6.90 -2.37 4.06
C VAL A 76 -7.26 -2.18 2.59
N ASN A 77 -6.48 -1.42 1.83
CA ASN A 77 -6.65 -1.25 0.37
C ASN A 77 -5.72 -2.19 -0.43
N GLU A 78 -5.07 -3.14 0.24
CA GLU A 78 -4.21 -4.16 -0.35
C GLU A 78 -2.97 -3.63 -1.09
N TYR A 79 -2.53 -2.41 -0.81
CA TYR A 79 -1.38 -1.80 -1.47
C TYR A 79 -0.04 -2.43 -1.06
N PHE A 80 0.07 -2.89 0.18
CA PHE A 80 1.27 -3.55 0.69
C PHE A 80 0.95 -4.57 1.78
N LYS A 81 1.93 -5.42 2.08
CA LYS A 81 1.94 -6.32 3.23
C LYS A 81 3.14 -5.99 4.13
N LEU A 82 2.90 -6.12 5.43
CA LEU A 82 3.88 -5.92 6.49
C LEU A 82 4.00 -7.22 7.28
N GLY A 83 5.22 -7.74 7.43
CA GLY A 83 5.50 -8.92 8.23
C GLY A 83 6.38 -8.56 9.41
N LEU A 84 5.95 -8.86 10.64
CA LEU A 84 6.68 -8.53 11.86
C LEU A 84 7.09 -9.81 12.59
N LYS A 85 8.37 -9.94 12.95
CA LYS A 85 8.89 -11.05 13.77
C LYS A 85 8.85 -10.70 15.25
N ASN A 86 8.58 -11.69 16.08
CA ASN A 86 8.66 -11.51 17.52
C ASN A 86 10.11 -11.14 17.95
N PRO A 87 10.31 -10.00 18.65
CA PRO A 87 11.64 -9.53 19.06
C PRO A 87 12.34 -10.47 20.05
N ASN A 88 11.61 -11.28 20.81
CA ASN A 88 12.18 -12.22 21.78
C ASN A 88 12.74 -13.49 21.12
N ILE A 89 12.43 -13.73 19.85
CA ILE A 89 12.81 -14.96 19.11
C ILE A 89 13.81 -14.62 18.00
N ALA A 90 13.70 -13.45 17.39
CA ALA A 90 14.50 -13.05 16.24
C ALA A 90 15.53 -11.99 16.61
N SER A 91 16.79 -12.16 16.20
CA SER A 91 17.77 -11.06 16.27
C SER A 91 17.24 -9.84 15.51
N TYR A 92 17.58 -8.61 15.91
CA TYR A 92 17.09 -7.35 15.33
C TYR A 92 17.27 -7.18 13.79
N GLN A 93 17.89 -8.15 13.11
CA GLN A 93 18.10 -8.13 11.67
C GLN A 93 16.94 -8.79 10.92
N GLN A 94 16.34 -8.05 9.98
CA GLN A 94 15.27 -8.53 9.08
C GLN A 94 13.99 -8.96 9.85
N ASN A 95 13.63 -8.18 10.87
CA ASN A 95 12.42 -8.41 11.67
C ASN A 95 11.18 -7.75 11.09
N ILE A 96 11.37 -6.76 10.23
CA ILE A 96 10.31 -6.06 9.52
C ILE A 96 10.44 -6.42 8.04
N HIS A 97 9.43 -7.10 7.52
CA HIS A 97 9.31 -7.52 6.14
C HIS A 97 8.29 -6.62 5.45
N ILE A 98 8.64 -6.09 4.28
CA ILE A 98 7.73 -5.27 3.47
C ILE A 98 7.58 -5.94 2.11
N GLN A 99 6.34 -6.04 1.63
CA GLN A 99 6.01 -6.46 0.27
C GLN A 99 5.03 -5.46 -0.34
N LEU A 100 5.45 -4.74 -1.38
CA LEU A 100 4.56 -3.92 -2.20
C LEU A 100 3.79 -4.81 -3.17
N GLN A 101 2.49 -4.57 -3.29
CA GLN A 101 1.64 -5.27 -4.25
C GLN A 101 1.53 -4.46 -5.55
N GLY A 102 1.40 -5.14 -6.68
CA GLY A 102 1.15 -4.49 -7.98
C GLY A 102 -0.03 -3.50 -7.94
N VAL A 103 -1.12 -3.82 -7.22
CA VAL A 103 -2.26 -2.90 -7.05
C VAL A 103 -1.82 -1.56 -6.46
N GLY A 104 -1.03 -1.57 -5.39
CA GLY A 104 -0.50 -0.34 -4.80
C GLY A 104 0.46 0.39 -5.73
N ILE A 105 1.34 -0.35 -6.40
CA ILE A 105 2.33 0.23 -7.31
C ILE A 105 1.66 0.93 -8.51
N TYR A 106 0.70 0.28 -9.16
CA TYR A 106 0.03 0.82 -10.36
C TYR A 106 -1.04 1.87 -10.03
N THR A 107 -1.60 1.87 -8.82
CA THR A 107 -2.60 2.86 -8.40
C THR A 107 -1.96 4.13 -7.85
N ILE A 108 -0.95 3.99 -6.99
CA ILE A 108 -0.37 5.12 -6.23
C ILE A 108 0.97 5.58 -6.83
N GLY A 109 1.72 4.66 -7.44
CA GLY A 109 3.11 4.87 -7.82
C GLY A 109 4.08 4.33 -6.77
N LEU A 110 5.17 3.73 -7.25
CA LEU A 110 6.20 3.12 -6.41
C LEU A 110 6.83 4.14 -5.44
N LYS A 111 7.14 5.35 -5.91
CA LYS A 111 7.80 6.39 -5.12
C LYS A 111 6.94 6.83 -3.93
N SER A 112 5.70 7.20 -4.18
CA SER A 112 4.75 7.59 -3.13
C SER A 112 4.53 6.46 -2.12
N LEU A 113 4.36 5.22 -2.60
CA LEU A 113 4.15 4.07 -1.71
C LEU A 113 5.36 3.81 -0.79
N LEU A 114 6.57 3.92 -1.34
CA LEU A 114 7.80 3.82 -0.55
C LEU A 114 7.95 4.95 0.47
N ALA A 115 7.63 6.19 0.08
CA ALA A 115 7.68 7.34 0.98
C ALA A 115 6.72 7.15 2.17
N PHE A 116 5.46 6.79 1.91
CA PHE A 116 4.50 6.51 2.97
C PHE A 116 4.96 5.40 3.92
N ILE A 117 5.42 4.26 3.39
CA ILE A 117 5.81 3.14 4.24
C ILE A 117 7.06 3.49 5.06
N ASN A 118 8.08 4.06 4.43
CA ASN A 118 9.39 4.25 5.05
C ASN A 118 9.46 5.51 5.92
N GLU A 119 8.79 6.58 5.51
CA GLU A 119 8.90 7.92 6.11
C GLU A 119 7.72 8.27 7.01
N GLU A 120 6.59 7.57 6.89
CA GLU A 120 5.42 7.78 7.77
C GLU A 120 5.11 6.56 8.63
N LEU A 121 4.85 5.39 8.03
CA LEU A 121 4.39 4.20 8.75
C LEU A 121 5.47 3.60 9.66
N LEU A 122 6.70 3.47 9.14
CA LEU A 122 7.80 2.77 9.80
C LEU A 122 8.84 3.71 10.42
N LYS A 123 8.65 5.03 10.30
CA LYS A 123 9.63 6.04 10.69
C LYS A 123 10.16 5.85 12.10
N ASP A 124 9.26 5.63 13.06
CA ASP A 124 9.61 5.60 14.47
C ASP A 124 10.17 4.24 14.93
N ILE A 125 9.99 3.17 14.14
CA ILE A 125 10.35 1.80 14.52
C ILE A 125 11.51 1.22 13.70
N THR A 126 12.13 2.03 12.84
CA THR A 126 13.26 1.61 12.00
C THR A 126 14.46 2.52 12.15
N THR A 127 15.63 2.05 11.69
CA THR A 127 16.87 2.86 11.62
C THR A 127 16.96 3.66 10.31
N GLY A 128 16.02 3.48 9.38
CA GLY A 128 16.09 3.98 8.01
C GLY A 128 16.90 3.11 7.05
N LEU A 129 17.50 2.00 7.50
CA LEU A 129 18.20 1.06 6.61
C LEU A 129 17.22 0.04 6.00
N PHE A 130 17.05 0.13 4.67
CA PHE A 130 16.16 -0.76 3.91
C PHE A 130 16.95 -1.70 2.99
N GLU A 131 16.99 -2.99 3.33
CA GLU A 131 17.70 -4.02 2.57
C GLU A 131 16.79 -4.69 1.52
N ILE A 132 17.24 -4.73 0.27
CA ILE A 132 16.47 -5.38 -0.80
C ILE A 132 16.42 -6.91 -0.61
N SER A 133 15.25 -7.51 -0.84
CA SER A 133 15.07 -8.96 -0.75
C SER A 133 14.56 -9.60 -2.05
N ARG A 134 13.67 -8.93 -2.79
CA ARG A 134 13.23 -9.32 -4.12
C ARG A 134 12.73 -8.12 -4.90
N ALA A 135 12.98 -8.10 -6.21
CA ALA A 135 12.27 -7.22 -7.12
C ALA A 135 12.02 -7.93 -8.45
N ASP A 136 10.87 -7.62 -9.04
CA ASP A 136 10.46 -8.13 -10.34
C ASP A 136 10.50 -6.94 -11.31
N LEU A 137 11.62 -6.77 -12.02
CA LEU A 137 11.78 -5.69 -13.00
C LEU A 137 11.05 -6.08 -14.28
N ASN A 138 10.11 -5.25 -14.74
CA ASN A 138 9.18 -5.65 -15.78
C ASN A 138 9.09 -4.63 -16.93
N CYS A 139 8.63 -5.11 -18.07
CA CYS A 139 8.39 -4.34 -19.28
C CYS A 139 7.14 -4.89 -19.97
N PHE A 140 6.08 -4.08 -20.03
CA PHE A 140 4.93 -4.35 -20.88
C PHE A 140 5.24 -3.91 -22.30
N VAL A 141 4.90 -4.74 -23.29
CA VAL A 141 5.23 -4.52 -24.69
C VAL A 141 3.99 -4.81 -25.54
N GLN A 142 3.59 -3.86 -26.39
CA GLN A 142 2.51 -4.07 -27.37
C GLN A 142 3.09 -4.77 -28.61
N TYR A 143 3.34 -6.08 -28.48
CA TYR A 143 3.96 -6.92 -29.51
C TYR A 143 3.58 -8.38 -29.30
N GLU A 144 3.35 -9.11 -30.39
CA GLU A 144 2.97 -10.52 -30.35
C GLU A 144 4.20 -11.43 -30.18
N PHE A 145 4.37 -12.05 -29.01
CA PHE A 145 5.43 -13.03 -28.76
C PHE A 145 4.97 -14.50 -28.78
N GLY A 146 3.74 -14.81 -29.18
CA GLY A 146 3.21 -16.18 -29.20
C GLY A 146 3.91 -17.12 -30.18
N PHE A 147 4.74 -16.60 -31.07
CA PHE A 147 5.65 -17.38 -31.92
C PHE A 147 6.92 -17.85 -31.20
N VAL A 148 7.24 -17.27 -30.03
CA VAL A 148 8.45 -17.60 -29.30
C VAL A 148 8.34 -18.99 -28.70
N THR A 149 9.38 -19.80 -28.92
CA THR A 149 9.52 -21.13 -28.33
C THR A 149 10.76 -21.21 -27.46
N LYS A 150 10.85 -22.23 -26.60
CA LYS A 150 12.03 -22.46 -25.76
C LYS A 150 13.34 -22.55 -26.54
N GLU A 151 13.32 -23.01 -27.79
CA GLU A 151 14.52 -23.17 -28.62
C GLU A 151 15.18 -21.85 -29.01
N MET A 152 14.42 -20.74 -28.94
CA MET A 152 14.85 -19.38 -29.28
C MET A 152 15.57 -18.68 -28.12
N PHE A 153 15.67 -19.30 -26.95
CA PHE A 153 16.40 -18.72 -25.82
C PHE A 153 17.81 -19.30 -25.70
N VAL A 154 18.77 -18.41 -25.50
CA VAL A 154 20.17 -18.74 -25.25
C VAL A 154 20.64 -17.99 -24.01
N SER A 155 21.29 -18.72 -23.10
CA SER A 155 21.84 -18.16 -21.87
C SER A 155 23.35 -18.28 -21.82
N LYS A 156 24.02 -17.23 -21.32
CA LYS A 156 25.45 -17.26 -20.98
C LYS A 156 25.75 -18.01 -19.68
N LYS A 157 24.77 -18.15 -18.78
CA LYS A 157 24.93 -18.78 -17.46
C LYS A 157 24.27 -20.15 -17.41
N LYS A 158 25.02 -21.14 -16.88
CA LYS A 158 24.58 -22.54 -16.72
C LYS A 158 23.26 -22.70 -15.95
N GLY A 159 22.97 -21.78 -15.03
CA GLY A 159 21.75 -21.82 -14.21
C GLY A 159 20.45 -21.45 -14.95
N TYR A 160 20.53 -20.84 -16.15
CA TYR A 160 19.34 -20.35 -16.85
C TYR A 160 18.89 -21.25 -18.01
N HIS A 161 19.40 -22.48 -18.11
CA HIS A 161 19.01 -23.44 -19.15
C HIS A 161 17.65 -24.12 -18.91
N VAL A 162 17.07 -23.94 -17.72
CA VAL A 162 15.74 -24.48 -17.42
C VAL A 162 14.71 -23.60 -18.12
N ILE A 163 14.00 -24.17 -19.10
CA ILE A 163 12.93 -23.46 -19.82
C ILE A 163 11.64 -24.23 -19.67
N SER A 164 10.60 -23.58 -19.18
CA SER A 164 9.24 -24.11 -19.10
C SER A 164 8.34 -23.31 -20.03
N GLU A 165 7.50 -23.99 -20.79
CA GLU A 165 6.62 -23.41 -21.79
C GLU A 165 5.19 -23.87 -21.51
N PHE A 166 4.26 -22.91 -21.46
CA PHE A 166 2.84 -23.14 -21.23
C PHE A 166 2.06 -22.46 -22.34
N GLY A 167 1.09 -23.18 -22.90
CA GLY A 167 0.28 -22.71 -24.00
C GLY A 167 -0.59 -23.83 -24.55
N ASN A 168 -1.24 -23.57 -25.68
CA ASN A 168 -1.93 -24.61 -26.42
C ASN A 168 -1.06 -25.08 -27.60
N SER A 169 -1.54 -26.06 -28.37
CA SER A 169 -0.81 -26.61 -29.52
C SER A 169 -0.47 -25.60 -30.63
N LYS A 170 -1.03 -24.39 -30.60
CA LYS A 170 -0.91 -23.36 -31.64
C LYS A 170 -0.16 -22.11 -31.21
N ARG A 171 -0.09 -21.80 -29.91
CA ARG A 171 0.46 -20.54 -29.42
C ARG A 171 1.02 -20.69 -28.00
N THR A 172 2.23 -20.19 -27.81
CA THR A 172 2.85 -20.01 -26.50
C THR A 172 2.14 -18.90 -25.73
N GLN A 173 1.74 -19.17 -24.50
CA GLN A 173 1.14 -18.17 -23.62
C GLN A 173 2.14 -17.65 -22.59
N THR A 174 2.96 -18.53 -22.02
CA THR A 174 3.94 -18.20 -20.99
C THR A 174 5.22 -19.01 -21.16
N ILE A 175 6.36 -18.34 -21.12
CA ILE A 175 7.69 -18.96 -21.03
C ILE A 175 8.40 -18.49 -19.76
N TYR A 176 9.00 -19.45 -19.06
CA TYR A 176 9.92 -19.20 -17.97
C TYR A 176 11.32 -19.64 -18.35
N VAL A 177 12.33 -18.79 -18.10
CA VAL A 177 13.75 -19.12 -18.33
C VAL A 177 14.54 -18.93 -17.03
N GLY A 178 15.18 -20.00 -16.56
CA GLY A 178 15.94 -20.06 -15.32
C GLY A 178 15.14 -20.52 -14.11
N LYS A 179 15.64 -20.19 -12.92
CA LYS A 179 15.07 -20.57 -11.62
C LYS A 179 15.61 -19.65 -10.53
N LYS A 180 14.90 -19.58 -9.40
CA LYS A 180 15.37 -18.82 -8.22
C LYS A 180 16.86 -19.12 -7.93
N PRO A 181 17.69 -18.08 -7.73
CA PRO A 181 17.33 -16.70 -7.39
C PRO A 181 17.11 -15.72 -8.57
N PHE A 182 17.08 -16.20 -9.82
CA PHE A 182 16.89 -15.35 -11.01
C PHE A 182 16.02 -16.05 -12.05
N LEU A 183 14.90 -15.44 -12.41
CA LEU A 183 13.91 -16.03 -13.30
C LEU A 183 13.41 -14.99 -14.29
N LEU A 184 13.49 -15.32 -15.59
CA LEU A 184 12.79 -14.58 -16.63
C LEU A 184 11.39 -15.16 -16.82
N ARG A 185 10.39 -14.30 -16.98
CA ARG A 185 9.03 -14.63 -17.39
C ARG A 185 8.65 -13.78 -18.61
N LEU A 186 8.17 -14.44 -19.67
CA LEU A 186 7.59 -13.80 -20.84
C LEU A 186 6.19 -14.38 -21.03
N TYR A 187 5.16 -13.55 -20.95
CA TYR A 187 3.78 -14.05 -21.01
C TYR A 187 2.78 -13.05 -21.61
N ASP A 188 1.70 -13.60 -22.17
CA ASP A 188 0.55 -12.83 -22.65
C ASP A 188 -0.18 -12.23 -21.44
N LYS A 189 -0.09 -10.91 -21.29
CA LYS A 189 -0.63 -10.19 -20.13
C LYS A 189 -2.15 -10.12 -20.17
N LYS A 190 -2.77 -10.16 -21.35
CA LYS A 190 -4.25 -10.15 -21.44
C LYS A 190 -4.83 -11.45 -20.90
N ILE A 191 -4.28 -12.58 -21.33
CA ILE A 191 -4.72 -13.90 -20.85
C ILE A 191 -4.51 -14.04 -19.33
N GLU A 192 -3.45 -13.44 -18.79
CA GLU A 192 -3.23 -13.40 -17.34
C GLU A 192 -4.29 -12.55 -16.62
N LEU A 193 -4.66 -11.40 -17.18
CA LEU A 193 -5.62 -10.49 -16.56
C LEU A 193 -7.07 -10.97 -16.64
N ASP A 194 -7.45 -11.80 -17.62
CA ASP A 194 -8.81 -12.34 -17.76
C ASP A 194 -9.33 -13.07 -16.50
N LYS A 195 -8.42 -13.51 -15.61
CA LYS A 195 -8.75 -14.21 -14.36
C LYS A 195 -8.34 -13.44 -13.10
N SER A 196 -7.97 -12.17 -13.24
CA SER A 196 -7.35 -11.37 -12.18
C SER A 196 -8.26 -10.26 -11.73
N ASP A 197 -8.41 -10.10 -10.41
CA ASP A 197 -9.12 -8.96 -9.80
C ASP A 197 -8.45 -7.60 -10.11
N LYS A 198 -7.24 -7.64 -10.71
CA LYS A 198 -6.47 -6.45 -11.10
C LYS A 198 -6.73 -6.00 -12.55
N ALA A 199 -7.62 -6.69 -13.28
CA ALA A 199 -7.84 -6.45 -14.70
C ALA A 199 -8.18 -4.99 -15.00
N GLU A 200 -9.12 -4.40 -14.28
CA GLU A 200 -9.60 -3.03 -14.49
C GLU A 200 -8.48 -2.00 -14.29
N ILE A 201 -7.77 -2.06 -13.16
CA ILE A 201 -6.67 -1.14 -12.84
C ILE A 201 -5.55 -1.23 -13.90
N MET A 202 -5.23 -2.44 -14.34
CA MET A 202 -4.19 -2.62 -15.36
C MET A 202 -4.64 -2.14 -16.74
N GLN A 203 -5.91 -2.31 -17.10
CA GLN A 203 -6.46 -1.78 -18.34
C GLN A 203 -6.42 -0.25 -18.35
N ASP A 204 -6.83 0.41 -17.27
CA ASP A 204 -6.74 1.85 -17.10
C ASP A 204 -5.29 2.33 -17.22
N TYR A 205 -4.36 1.63 -16.56
CA TYR A 205 -2.93 1.91 -16.65
C TYR A 205 -2.43 1.82 -18.10
N PHE A 206 -2.78 0.76 -18.83
CA PHE A 206 -2.39 0.60 -20.23
C PHE A 206 -2.96 1.70 -21.13
N VAL A 207 -4.25 2.03 -20.99
CA VAL A 207 -4.90 3.09 -21.77
C VAL A 207 -4.28 4.45 -21.48
N TYR A 208 -3.98 4.75 -20.22
CA TYR A 208 -3.30 5.98 -19.82
C TYR A 208 -1.93 6.13 -20.50
N HIS A 209 -1.20 5.03 -20.64
CA HIS A 209 0.06 4.96 -21.37
C HIS A 209 -0.11 4.76 -22.90
N GLY A 210 -1.35 4.84 -23.38
CA GLY A 210 -1.76 4.81 -24.78
C GLY A 210 -1.71 3.45 -25.45
N PHE A 211 -1.61 2.35 -24.71
CA PHE A 211 -1.69 1.02 -25.29
C PHE A 211 -3.09 0.78 -25.89
N ASP A 212 -3.14 0.02 -26.98
CA ASP A 212 -4.39 -0.45 -27.57
C ASP A 212 -4.77 -1.80 -26.95
N LEU A 213 -5.87 -1.82 -26.19
CA LEU A 213 -6.39 -3.02 -25.55
C LEU A 213 -6.91 -4.07 -26.55
N ASN A 214 -6.97 -3.78 -27.85
CA ASN A 214 -7.26 -4.78 -28.90
C ASN A 214 -5.99 -5.50 -29.37
N GLU A 215 -4.82 -4.86 -29.30
CA GLU A 215 -3.54 -5.39 -29.75
C GLU A 215 -2.85 -6.25 -28.67
N PRO A 216 -2.08 -7.30 -28.99
CA PRO A 216 -1.42 -8.15 -28.00
C PRO A 216 -0.51 -7.35 -27.05
N ILE A 217 -0.64 -7.63 -25.75
CA ILE A 217 0.20 -7.04 -24.70
C ILE A 217 0.91 -8.19 -24.00
N PHE A 218 2.24 -8.21 -24.09
CA PHE A 218 3.07 -9.18 -23.38
C PHE A 218 3.82 -8.48 -22.25
N ASN A 219 4.04 -9.20 -21.15
CA ASN A 219 4.94 -8.74 -20.10
C ASN A 219 6.24 -9.54 -20.16
N LEU A 220 7.36 -8.83 -20.12
CA LEU A 220 8.69 -9.34 -19.97
C LEU A 220 9.20 -8.98 -18.58
N GLU A 221 9.56 -9.97 -17.77
CA GLU A 221 9.84 -9.73 -16.36
C GLU A 221 11.00 -10.56 -15.83
N PHE A 222 11.90 -9.91 -15.10
CA PHE A 222 13.02 -10.53 -14.40
C PHE A 222 12.78 -10.50 -12.89
N GLU A 223 12.40 -11.63 -12.33
CA GLU A 223 12.32 -11.86 -10.89
C GLU A 223 13.73 -12.12 -10.34
N MET A 224 14.20 -11.21 -9.49
CA MET A 224 15.52 -11.25 -8.88
C MET A 224 15.40 -11.32 -7.35
N HIS A 225 16.09 -12.27 -6.72
CA HIS A 225 16.10 -12.45 -5.26
C HIS A 225 17.38 -11.94 -4.63
N ARG A 226 17.36 -11.78 -3.30
CA ARG A 226 18.47 -11.27 -2.47
C ARG A 226 19.85 -11.82 -2.82
N VAL A 227 19.95 -13.13 -3.08
CA VAL A 227 21.22 -13.77 -3.45
C VAL A 227 21.75 -13.21 -4.77
N HIS A 228 20.88 -12.97 -5.75
CA HIS A 228 21.24 -12.35 -7.01
C HIS A 228 21.73 -10.91 -6.81
N PHE A 229 20.99 -10.10 -6.04
CA PHE A 229 21.40 -8.72 -5.75
C PHE A 229 22.74 -8.64 -5.02
N LYS A 230 22.96 -9.49 -4.00
CA LYS A 230 24.23 -9.56 -3.27
C LYS A 230 25.41 -9.88 -4.19
N ASN A 231 25.23 -10.81 -5.14
CA ASN A 231 26.27 -11.15 -6.12
C ASN A 231 26.59 -9.99 -7.07
N MET A 232 25.68 -9.03 -7.21
CA MET A 232 25.86 -7.80 -7.99
C MET A 232 26.29 -6.60 -7.14
N GLY A 233 26.56 -6.80 -5.84
CA GLY A 233 26.93 -5.72 -4.92
C GLY A 233 25.76 -4.84 -4.47
N ILE A 234 24.51 -5.19 -4.81
CA ILE A 234 23.32 -4.42 -4.46
C ILE A 234 22.74 -4.97 -3.16
N ARG A 235 22.60 -4.10 -2.15
CA ARG A 235 22.12 -4.48 -0.81
C ARG A 235 20.91 -3.67 -0.35
N THR A 236 20.80 -2.42 -0.76
CA THR A 236 19.76 -1.51 -0.31
C THR A 236 18.70 -1.29 -1.37
N LEU A 237 17.54 -0.82 -0.94
CA LEU A 237 16.46 -0.36 -1.83
C LEU A 237 16.95 0.75 -2.77
N GLU A 238 17.64 1.75 -2.25
CA GLU A 238 18.24 2.82 -3.05
C GLU A 238 19.25 2.28 -4.08
N GLY A 239 20.07 1.30 -3.69
CA GLY A 239 21.00 0.63 -4.58
C GLY A 239 20.29 -0.10 -5.73
N LEU A 240 19.12 -0.70 -5.48
CA LEU A 240 18.29 -1.30 -6.53
C LEU A 240 17.78 -0.22 -7.48
N LEU A 241 17.11 0.82 -6.96
CA LEU A 241 16.45 1.84 -7.79
C LEU A 241 17.44 2.60 -8.67
N SER A 242 18.62 2.92 -8.13
CA SER A 242 19.70 3.57 -8.90
C SER A 242 20.34 2.68 -9.97
N ASN A 243 20.23 1.36 -9.85
CA ASN A 243 20.83 0.40 -10.78
C ASN A 243 19.82 -0.37 -11.66
N ALA A 244 18.51 -0.10 -11.52
CA ALA A 244 17.45 -0.89 -12.17
C ALA A 244 17.62 -0.99 -13.70
N ASN A 245 17.99 0.11 -14.37
CA ASN A 245 18.24 0.12 -15.81
C ASN A 245 19.39 -0.84 -16.20
N ASN A 246 20.52 -0.74 -15.48
CA ASN A 246 21.68 -1.60 -15.75
C ASN A 246 21.38 -3.07 -15.44
N LEU A 247 20.62 -3.34 -14.38
CA LEU A 247 20.16 -4.67 -14.02
C LEU A 247 19.32 -5.30 -15.13
N PHE A 248 18.33 -4.56 -15.64
CA PHE A 248 17.46 -5.03 -16.71
C PHE A 248 18.24 -5.29 -18.00
N LYS A 249 19.09 -4.35 -18.42
CA LYS A 249 19.95 -4.52 -19.61
C LYS A 249 20.86 -5.73 -19.49
N LYS A 250 21.51 -5.90 -18.33
CA LYS A 250 22.36 -7.06 -18.06
C LYS A 250 21.58 -8.37 -18.09
N ALA A 251 20.35 -8.38 -17.55
CA ALA A 251 19.49 -9.55 -17.58
C ALA A 251 19.13 -9.97 -19.02
N MET A 252 18.84 -9.00 -19.90
CA MET A 252 18.60 -9.23 -21.32
C MET A 252 19.87 -9.64 -22.10
N ASP A 253 21.06 -9.24 -21.65
CA ASP A 253 22.32 -9.72 -22.23
C ASP A 253 22.70 -11.13 -21.75
N ASP A 254 22.29 -11.50 -20.54
CA ASP A 254 22.51 -12.82 -19.94
C ASP A 254 21.58 -13.88 -20.55
N ILE A 255 20.34 -13.50 -20.89
CA ILE A 255 19.36 -14.32 -21.61
C ILE A 255 19.00 -13.61 -22.92
N ARG A 256 19.48 -14.15 -24.03
CA ARG A 256 19.19 -13.63 -25.37
C ARG A 256 18.03 -14.38 -26.01
N LEU A 257 17.12 -13.63 -26.62
CA LEU A 257 16.13 -14.17 -27.55
C LEU A 257 16.70 -14.09 -28.98
N ILE A 258 16.93 -15.24 -29.60
CA ILE A 258 17.67 -15.35 -30.87
C ILE A 258 16.75 -15.64 -32.06
N ASP A 259 17.18 -15.21 -33.24
CA ASP A 259 16.55 -15.54 -34.51
C ASP A 259 17.15 -16.83 -35.09
N LEU A 260 16.35 -17.91 -35.05
CA LEU A 260 16.78 -19.21 -35.56
C LEU A 260 16.98 -19.25 -37.08
N SER A 261 16.41 -18.30 -37.84
CA SER A 261 16.62 -18.21 -39.29
C SER A 261 18.05 -17.78 -39.67
N THR A 262 18.81 -17.26 -38.70
CA THR A 262 20.18 -16.75 -38.91
C THR A 262 21.26 -17.82 -38.76
N ILE A 263 20.89 -19.06 -38.46
CA ILE A 263 21.81 -20.19 -38.27
C ILE A 263 21.36 -21.41 -39.07
N SER A 264 22.30 -22.29 -39.42
CA SER A 264 21.98 -23.51 -40.14
C SER A 264 21.39 -24.60 -39.22
N LYS A 265 20.67 -25.57 -39.78
CA LYS A 265 20.23 -26.77 -39.04
C LYS A 265 21.41 -27.54 -38.41
N LYS A 266 22.58 -27.52 -39.06
CA LYS A 266 23.81 -28.15 -38.53
C LYS A 266 24.32 -27.42 -37.29
N ASP A 267 24.21 -26.09 -37.24
CA ASP A 267 24.57 -25.30 -36.05
C ASP A 267 23.61 -25.55 -34.88
N MET A 268 22.32 -25.78 -35.16
CA MET A 268 21.34 -26.17 -34.15
C MET A 268 21.66 -27.54 -33.55
N LEU A 269 22.03 -28.51 -34.39
CA LEU A 269 22.40 -29.87 -33.95
C LEU A 269 23.71 -29.88 -33.15
N ASN A 270 24.67 -29.02 -33.50
CA ASN A 270 25.96 -28.91 -32.82
C ASN A 270 25.96 -27.95 -31.61
N ASN A 271 24.78 -27.63 -31.06
CA ASN A 271 24.60 -26.74 -29.91
C ASN A 271 25.31 -25.36 -30.04
N SER A 272 25.44 -24.87 -31.28
CA SER A 272 26.14 -23.61 -31.61
C SER A 272 25.20 -22.41 -31.70
N LYS A 273 24.03 -22.49 -31.03
CA LYS A 273 22.97 -21.46 -31.04
C LYS A 273 23.45 -20.07 -30.60
N ASN A 274 24.53 -20.00 -29.81
CA ASN A 274 25.16 -18.75 -29.39
C ASN A 274 25.55 -17.82 -30.57
N ARG A 275 25.76 -18.37 -31.77
CA ARG A 275 26.11 -17.62 -32.99
C ARG A 275 24.93 -16.91 -33.63
N ALA A 276 23.69 -17.30 -33.31
CA ALA A 276 22.52 -16.67 -33.86
C ALA A 276 22.43 -15.19 -33.46
N LYS A 277 21.87 -14.39 -34.35
CA LYS A 277 21.61 -12.97 -34.06
C LYS A 277 20.51 -12.86 -33.01
N THR A 278 20.61 -11.85 -32.14
CA THR A 278 19.50 -11.51 -31.25
C THR A 278 18.36 -10.93 -32.09
N LEU A 279 17.11 -11.22 -31.75
CA LEU A 279 15.95 -10.61 -32.39
C LEU A 279 15.93 -9.09 -32.16
N GLU A 280 15.58 -8.32 -33.19
CA GLU A 280 15.56 -6.85 -33.15
C GLU A 280 14.63 -6.30 -32.06
N ILE A 281 13.48 -6.94 -31.84
CA ILE A 281 12.55 -6.58 -30.76
C ILE A 281 13.21 -6.66 -29.38
N TRP A 282 14.07 -7.67 -29.15
CA TRP A 282 14.75 -7.87 -27.87
C TRP A 282 15.79 -6.76 -27.63
N GLU A 283 16.57 -6.43 -28.65
CA GLU A 283 17.53 -5.31 -28.58
C GLU A 283 16.79 -3.97 -28.42
N SER A 284 15.67 -3.78 -29.10
CA SER A 284 14.83 -2.59 -28.96
C SER A 284 14.33 -2.42 -27.51
N ILE A 285 13.82 -3.47 -26.87
CA ILE A 285 13.37 -3.40 -25.48
C ILE A 285 14.55 -3.08 -24.55
N LYS A 286 15.69 -3.75 -24.77
CA LYS A 286 16.90 -3.56 -23.96
C LYS A 286 17.38 -2.12 -24.00
N GLU A 287 17.49 -1.53 -25.18
CA GLU A 287 18.10 -0.20 -25.31
C GLU A 287 17.19 0.92 -24.80
N ASN A 288 15.88 0.77 -24.92
CA ASN A 288 14.90 1.79 -24.53
C ASN A 288 14.46 1.69 -23.06
N TYR A 289 14.77 0.61 -22.33
CA TYR A 289 14.36 0.44 -20.93
C TYR A 289 14.81 1.61 -20.04
N SER A 290 13.85 2.26 -19.39
CA SER A 290 14.08 3.35 -18.42
C SER A 290 13.10 3.29 -17.25
N ILE A 291 13.63 3.12 -16.04
CA ILE A 291 12.83 3.16 -14.81
C ILE A 291 12.41 4.59 -14.41
N ALA A 292 13.05 5.63 -14.98
CA ALA A 292 12.80 7.00 -14.56
C ALA A 292 11.35 7.43 -14.82
N GLU A 293 10.78 7.02 -15.96
CA GLU A 293 9.38 7.30 -16.31
C GLU A 293 8.40 6.68 -15.30
N PHE A 294 8.77 5.55 -14.70
CA PHE A 294 7.99 4.85 -13.69
C PHE A 294 8.06 5.50 -12.30
N LEU A 295 9.16 6.18 -11.99
CA LEU A 295 9.39 6.79 -10.67
C LEU A 295 8.80 8.19 -10.53
N GLN A 296 8.36 8.82 -11.63
CA GLN A 296 7.88 10.21 -11.65
C GLN A 296 6.41 10.38 -11.22
N TYR A 297 5.67 9.28 -11.01
CA TYR A 297 4.29 9.35 -10.52
C TYR A 297 4.26 9.80 -9.05
N GLU A 298 3.92 11.06 -8.83
CA GLU A 298 3.65 11.63 -7.51
C GLU A 298 2.14 11.81 -7.33
N ILE A 299 1.48 10.82 -6.74
CA ILE A 299 0.18 11.04 -6.11
C ILE A 299 0.47 11.36 -4.65
N ASP A 300 0.03 12.54 -4.19
CA ASP A 300 0.11 12.93 -2.79
C ASP A 300 -0.78 11.97 -1.98
N LEU A 301 -0.15 11.11 -1.19
CA LEU A 301 -0.83 10.12 -0.35
C LEU A 301 -1.52 10.74 0.86
N LYS A 302 -1.52 12.08 0.99
CA LYS A 302 -2.35 12.79 1.96
C LYS A 302 -3.79 12.34 1.82
N ARG A 303 -4.12 11.39 2.71
CA ARG A 303 -5.42 10.78 2.96
C ARG A 303 -6.38 11.08 1.81
N ILE A 304 -6.29 10.33 0.71
CA ILE A 304 -7.41 10.27 -0.24
C ILE A 304 -8.60 9.96 0.67
N PRO A 305 -9.54 10.91 0.88
CA PRO A 305 -10.69 10.60 1.68
C PRO A 305 -11.31 9.45 0.93
N GLN A 306 -11.33 8.27 1.55
CA GLN A 306 -11.98 7.11 0.99
C GLN A 306 -13.29 7.63 0.40
N LYS A 307 -13.58 7.31 -0.87
CA LYS A 307 -14.97 7.08 -1.20
C LYS A 307 -15.34 5.99 -0.21
N ARG A 308 -15.94 6.39 0.92
CA ARG A 308 -16.61 5.46 1.80
C ARG A 308 -17.49 4.71 0.83
N SER A 309 -17.23 3.41 0.60
CA SER A 309 -18.33 2.61 0.12
C SER A 309 -19.37 2.83 1.20
N VAL A 310 -20.41 3.59 0.87
CA VAL A 310 -21.51 3.75 1.79
C VAL A 310 -22.02 2.32 1.86
N TYR A 311 -21.80 1.68 3.01
CA TYR A 311 -22.40 0.39 3.27
C TYR A 311 -23.89 0.65 3.48
N ASP A 312 -24.56 0.87 2.36
CA ASP A 312 -25.95 1.19 2.25
C ASP A 312 -26.76 -0.09 2.10
N LEU A 313 -28.08 0.07 2.18
CA LEU A 313 -28.99 -1.06 2.04
C LEU A 313 -28.75 -1.86 0.73
N PRO A 314 -28.54 -1.22 -0.44
CA PRO A 314 -28.14 -1.93 -1.66
C PRO A 314 -26.89 -2.80 -1.50
N LYS A 315 -25.78 -2.25 -0.97
CA LYS A 315 -24.54 -3.01 -0.81
C LYS A 315 -24.69 -4.17 0.19
N PHE A 316 -25.43 -3.95 1.28
CA PHE A 316 -25.78 -5.00 2.23
C PHE A 316 -26.58 -6.14 1.57
N ILE A 317 -27.57 -5.80 0.73
CA ILE A 317 -28.37 -6.79 0.00
C ILE A 317 -27.47 -7.60 -0.95
N THR A 318 -26.60 -6.94 -1.70
CA THR A 318 -25.65 -7.60 -2.62
C THR A 318 -24.75 -8.59 -1.88
N ASP A 319 -24.12 -8.17 -0.78
CA ASP A 319 -23.22 -9.03 -0.01
C ASP A 319 -23.97 -10.20 0.63
N THR A 320 -25.21 -9.97 1.07
CA THR A 320 -26.08 -11.02 1.62
C THR A 320 -26.42 -12.05 0.54
N HIS A 321 -26.74 -11.62 -0.67
CA HIS A 321 -26.96 -12.54 -1.79
C HIS A 321 -25.72 -13.34 -2.14
N GLU A 322 -24.54 -12.72 -2.20
CA GLU A 322 -23.28 -13.43 -2.45
C GLU A 322 -22.98 -14.47 -1.36
N LEU A 323 -23.27 -14.14 -0.10
CA LEU A 323 -23.10 -15.05 1.02
C LEU A 323 -24.05 -16.26 0.91
N ILE A 324 -25.32 -16.03 0.55
CA ILE A 324 -26.30 -17.09 0.29
C ILE A 324 -25.83 -17.99 -0.87
N HIS A 325 -25.36 -17.39 -1.97
CA HIS A 325 -24.81 -18.13 -3.10
C HIS A 325 -23.61 -18.98 -2.69
N LYS A 326 -22.68 -18.45 -1.88
CA LYS A 326 -21.56 -19.21 -1.34
C LYS A 326 -22.02 -20.37 -0.46
N ALA A 327 -23.02 -20.16 0.39
CA ALA A 327 -23.58 -21.21 1.23
C ALA A 327 -24.18 -22.36 0.39
N LEU A 328 -24.97 -22.03 -0.63
CA LEU A 328 -25.54 -23.01 -1.56
C LEU A 328 -24.46 -23.77 -2.33
N ASN A 329 -23.43 -23.08 -2.84
CA ASN A 329 -22.30 -23.70 -3.55
C ASN A 329 -21.50 -24.68 -2.66
N ASN A 330 -21.56 -24.51 -1.33
CA ASN A 330 -20.92 -25.37 -0.35
C ASN A 330 -21.90 -26.36 0.31
N ASN A 331 -23.08 -26.59 -0.29
CA ASN A 331 -24.12 -27.50 0.21
C ASN A 331 -24.60 -27.21 1.64
N ILE A 332 -24.52 -25.95 2.09
CA ILE A 332 -25.10 -25.54 3.37
C ILE A 332 -26.61 -25.41 3.21
N VAL A 333 -27.38 -26.18 3.99
CA VAL A 333 -28.84 -26.14 3.96
C VAL A 333 -29.32 -24.90 4.72
N LEU A 334 -29.81 -23.91 3.98
CA LEU A 334 -30.40 -22.69 4.53
C LEU A 334 -31.87 -22.94 4.91
N SER A 335 -32.09 -23.65 6.02
CA SER A 335 -33.44 -23.89 6.51
C SER A 335 -34.09 -22.59 7.05
N PRO A 336 -35.42 -22.48 7.04
CA PRO A 336 -36.13 -21.34 7.66
C PRO A 336 -35.72 -21.12 9.12
N ASP A 337 -35.48 -22.19 9.87
CA ASP A 337 -34.98 -22.16 11.25
C ASP A 337 -33.59 -21.51 11.36
N LEU A 338 -32.67 -21.81 10.43
CA LEU A 338 -31.33 -21.23 10.43
C LEU A 338 -31.38 -19.73 10.10
N ILE A 339 -32.20 -19.34 9.12
CA ILE A 339 -32.39 -17.94 8.75
C ILE A 339 -33.02 -17.15 9.90
N THR A 340 -33.99 -17.75 10.60
CA THR A 340 -34.63 -17.14 11.77
C THR A 340 -33.61 -16.93 12.88
N LYS A 341 -32.80 -17.95 13.20
CA LYS A 341 -31.72 -17.83 14.21
C LYS A 341 -30.70 -16.75 13.87
N ILE A 342 -30.31 -16.62 12.60
CA ILE A 342 -29.40 -15.56 12.14
C ILE A 342 -30.05 -14.18 12.31
N SER A 343 -31.33 -14.07 11.99
CA SER A 343 -32.10 -12.82 12.08
C SER A 343 -32.28 -12.40 13.54
N ASP A 344 -32.64 -13.33 14.42
CA ASP A 344 -32.79 -13.08 15.85
C ASP A 344 -31.47 -12.63 16.48
N ARG A 345 -30.35 -13.29 16.13
CA ARG A 345 -29.03 -12.86 16.60
C ARG A 345 -28.65 -11.47 16.08
N ALA A 346 -29.00 -11.13 14.84
CA ALA A 346 -28.77 -9.79 14.30
C ALA A 346 -29.59 -8.72 15.05
N ILE A 347 -30.82 -9.04 15.46
CA ILE A 347 -31.67 -8.18 16.27
C ILE A 347 -31.09 -8.01 17.68
N ASP A 348 -30.64 -9.10 18.31
CA ASP A 348 -30.00 -9.05 19.63
C ASP A 348 -28.72 -8.22 19.59
N LEU A 349 -27.88 -8.41 18.57
CA LEU A 349 -26.66 -7.63 18.37
C LEU A 349 -26.98 -6.14 18.22
N TYR A 350 -28.04 -5.79 17.50
CA TYR A 350 -28.51 -4.42 17.38
C TYR A 350 -29.00 -3.84 18.72
N GLY A 351 -29.66 -4.65 19.55
CA GLY A 351 -30.04 -4.31 20.92
C GLY A 351 -28.83 -4.05 21.82
N GLU A 352 -27.84 -4.94 21.80
CA GLU A 352 -26.59 -4.82 22.57
C GLU A 352 -25.80 -3.55 22.21
N ILE A 353 -25.74 -3.21 20.92
CA ILE A 353 -25.10 -1.99 20.41
C ILE A 353 -25.84 -0.73 20.88
N LYS A 354 -27.16 -0.79 21.06
CA LYS A 354 -27.97 0.32 21.60
C LYS A 354 -27.81 0.49 23.11
N GLU A 355 -27.73 -0.60 23.87
CA GLU A 355 -27.70 -0.57 25.34
C GLU A 355 -26.30 -0.31 25.92
N LYS A 356 -25.24 -0.75 25.23
CA LYS A 356 -23.86 -0.32 25.50
C LYS A 356 -23.43 0.62 24.38
N PRO A 357 -23.64 1.95 24.51
CA PRO A 357 -22.91 2.85 23.64
C PRO A 357 -21.43 2.59 23.91
N SER A 358 -20.76 1.90 22.99
CA SER A 358 -19.30 1.99 22.87
C SER A 358 -18.95 3.46 23.07
N HIS A 359 -17.88 3.73 23.86
CA HIS A 359 -17.32 5.08 24.00
C HIS A 359 -17.56 5.81 22.69
N PRO A 360 -18.32 6.93 22.71
CA PRO A 360 -18.93 7.47 21.50
C PRO A 360 -17.86 7.43 20.44
N SER A 361 -18.05 6.60 19.40
CA SER A 361 -17.14 6.54 18.25
C SER A 361 -16.78 7.99 18.02
N PRO A 362 -15.49 8.41 18.14
CA PRO A 362 -15.14 9.80 18.38
C PRO A 362 -16.04 10.58 17.48
N ARG A 363 -17.05 11.27 18.05
CA ARG A 363 -18.06 11.95 17.24
C ARG A 363 -17.17 12.73 16.32
N VAL A 364 -17.12 12.35 15.04
CA VAL A 364 -16.32 13.11 14.09
C VAL A 364 -17.04 14.43 14.19
N ALA A 365 -16.38 15.37 14.85
CA ALA A 365 -16.94 16.66 15.02
C ALA A 365 -17.17 17.06 13.58
N THR A 366 -18.42 17.23 13.19
CA THR A 366 -18.82 17.92 11.96
C THR A 366 -18.49 19.40 12.15
N LYS A 367 -17.26 19.65 12.59
CA LYS A 367 -16.67 20.88 13.08
C LYS A 367 -15.18 20.73 12.76
N TYR A 368 -14.83 21.05 11.54
CA TYR A 368 -13.45 21.36 11.22
C TYR A 368 -13.17 22.73 11.85
N ASP A 369 -12.10 22.85 12.63
CA ASP A 369 -11.61 24.14 13.08
C ASP A 369 -11.01 24.84 11.85
N VAL A 370 -11.62 25.95 11.41
CA VAL A 370 -11.06 26.78 10.34
C VAL A 370 -10.15 27.83 10.98
N PHE A 371 -8.89 27.82 10.57
CA PHE A 371 -7.88 28.78 11.00
C PHE A 371 -7.75 29.87 9.94
N ILE A 372 -8.29 31.06 10.20
CA ILE A 372 -8.06 32.22 9.35
C ILE A 372 -6.89 33.00 9.95
N ARG A 373 -5.80 33.11 9.18
CA ARG A 373 -4.62 33.89 9.56
C ARG A 373 -4.79 35.29 9.02
N ASP A 374 -4.99 36.25 9.92
CA ASP A 374 -5.05 37.66 9.53
C ASP A 374 -3.63 38.16 9.21
N LYS A 375 -3.47 38.85 8.06
CA LYS A 375 -2.15 39.23 7.52
C LYS A 375 -1.49 40.38 8.29
N GLU A 376 -2.24 41.10 9.13
CA GLU A 376 -1.71 42.26 9.85
C GLU A 376 -1.29 41.95 11.31
N ASP A 377 -1.84 40.91 11.95
CA ASP A 377 -1.64 40.68 13.40
C ASP A 377 -1.14 39.27 13.80
N ASP A 378 -0.81 38.39 12.83
CA ASP A 378 -0.45 36.96 13.03
C ASP A 378 -1.43 36.20 13.95
N LEU A 379 -2.68 36.70 14.01
CA LEU A 379 -3.75 36.20 14.85
C LEU A 379 -4.46 35.07 14.12
N ILE A 380 -4.45 33.90 14.74
CA ILE A 380 -5.23 32.75 14.30
C ILE A 380 -6.65 32.91 14.85
N ALA A 381 -7.56 33.49 14.06
CA ALA A 381 -8.97 33.48 14.38
C ALA A 381 -9.52 32.07 14.08
N ARG A 382 -9.99 31.39 15.12
CA ARG A 382 -10.57 30.04 15.01
C ARG A 382 -12.07 30.16 14.83
N TYR A 383 -12.59 29.52 13.79
CA TYR A 383 -14.02 29.44 13.53
C TYR A 383 -14.48 27.99 13.58
N LYS A 384 -15.70 27.79 14.08
CA LYS A 384 -16.44 26.54 13.98
C LYS A 384 -17.39 26.65 12.80
N CYS A 385 -17.28 25.71 11.86
CA CYS A 385 -18.30 25.54 10.82
C CYS A 385 -19.54 24.86 11.42
N THR A 386 -20.74 25.38 11.14
CA THR A 386 -22.01 24.71 11.46
C THR A 386 -22.33 23.63 10.43
N LYS A 387 -23.45 22.91 10.60
CA LYS A 387 -23.94 21.93 9.60
C LYS A 387 -24.41 22.58 8.29
N ASP A 388 -24.62 23.91 8.31
CA ASP A 388 -25.13 24.71 7.19
C ASP A 388 -24.03 25.61 6.59
N ASP A 389 -22.75 25.27 6.83
CA ASP A 389 -21.55 25.99 6.37
C ASP A 389 -21.37 27.43 6.90
N GLU A 390 -22.03 27.80 8.00
CA GLU A 390 -21.79 29.08 8.68
C GLU A 390 -20.56 29.02 9.60
N LEU A 391 -19.70 30.04 9.54
CA LEU A 391 -18.52 30.15 10.39
C LEU A 391 -18.82 30.97 11.65
N ILE A 392 -18.81 30.32 12.82
CA ILE A 392 -19.03 30.97 14.11
C ILE A 392 -17.68 31.11 14.85
N PRO A 393 -17.31 32.28 15.38
CA PRO A 393 -16.09 32.45 16.16
C PRO A 393 -16.02 31.48 17.34
N TYR A 394 -14.91 30.75 17.46
CA TYR A 394 -14.66 29.78 18.52
C TYR A 394 -13.48 30.20 19.38
N GLN A 395 -13.74 30.49 20.66
CA GLN A 395 -12.68 30.71 21.63
C GLN A 395 -12.36 29.42 22.38
N LEU A 396 -11.09 29.01 22.36
CA LEU A 396 -10.59 27.93 23.21
C LEU A 396 -10.62 28.36 24.69
N PRO A 397 -10.82 27.40 25.62
CA PRO A 397 -10.54 27.63 27.03
C PRO A 397 -9.11 28.13 27.24
N PHE A 398 -8.90 29.15 28.10
CA PHE A 398 -7.59 29.77 28.33
C PHE A 398 -6.47 28.77 28.69
N LYS A 399 -6.82 27.69 29.40
CA LYS A 399 -5.91 26.59 29.75
C LYS A 399 -5.29 25.86 28.55
N LEU A 400 -5.90 25.95 27.37
CA LEU A 400 -5.45 25.28 26.14
C LEU A 400 -4.71 26.21 25.19
N LEU A 401 -4.62 27.51 25.48
CA LEU A 401 -3.86 28.47 24.68
C LEU A 401 -2.35 28.31 24.93
N GLY A 402 -1.50 28.55 23.93
CA GLY A 402 -0.06 28.71 24.16
C GLY A 402 0.27 29.99 24.94
N THR A 403 1.44 30.10 25.56
CA THR A 403 1.82 31.28 26.39
C THR A 403 1.74 32.60 25.62
N LYS A 404 2.23 32.64 24.37
CA LYS A 404 2.15 33.82 23.50
C LYS A 404 0.69 34.16 23.12
N GLU A 405 -0.12 33.16 22.78
CA GLU A 405 -1.54 33.33 22.44
C GLU A 405 -2.35 33.84 23.64
N LEU A 406 -2.03 33.35 24.85
CA LEU A 406 -2.66 33.76 26.10
C LEU A 406 -2.32 35.23 26.43
N GLN A 407 -1.05 35.63 26.32
CA GLN A 407 -0.62 37.03 26.49
C GLN A 407 -1.32 37.97 25.50
N HIS A 408 -1.43 37.57 24.24
CA HIS A 408 -2.11 38.35 23.22
C HIS A 408 -3.63 38.45 23.50
N THR A 409 -4.25 37.35 23.95
CA THR A 409 -5.67 37.32 24.33
C THR A 409 -5.94 38.25 25.51
N ILE A 410 -5.06 38.29 26.52
CA ILE A 410 -5.13 39.24 27.64
C ILE A 410 -5.07 40.68 27.13
N LYS A 411 -4.12 41.01 26.24
CA LYS A 411 -4.00 42.36 25.64
C LYS A 411 -5.28 42.77 24.90
N ARG A 412 -5.88 41.84 24.14
CA ARG A 412 -7.14 42.08 23.43
C ARG A 412 -8.32 42.30 24.38
N LEU A 413 -8.47 41.45 25.40
CA LEU A 413 -9.55 41.59 26.38
C LEU A 413 -9.41 42.91 27.17
N SER A 414 -8.19 43.32 27.51
CA SER A 414 -7.94 44.63 28.15
C SER A 414 -8.35 45.79 27.25
N LYS A 415 -8.05 45.73 25.94
CA LYS A 415 -8.49 46.75 24.97
C LYS A 415 -10.01 46.76 24.81
N GLN A 416 -10.65 45.60 24.74
CA GLN A 416 -12.12 45.51 24.66
C GLN A 416 -12.81 46.03 25.92
N LEU A 417 -12.22 45.81 27.10
CA LEU A 417 -12.74 46.33 28.36
C LEU A 417 -12.75 47.87 28.40
N THR A 418 -11.78 48.54 27.76
CA THR A 418 -11.73 50.02 27.73
C THR A 418 -12.87 50.66 26.92
N THR A 419 -13.56 49.89 26.09
CA THR A 419 -14.64 50.38 25.21
C THR A 419 -15.98 49.67 25.46
N ALA A 420 -16.08 48.87 26.53
CA ALA A 420 -17.23 48.01 26.79
C ALA A 420 -18.39 48.74 27.49
N THR A 421 -19.63 48.32 27.20
CA THR A 421 -20.81 48.74 27.95
C THR A 421 -20.81 48.12 29.36
N HIS A 422 -21.63 48.64 30.29
CA HIS A 422 -21.61 48.22 31.69
C HIS A 422 -21.85 46.70 31.89
N ASP A 423 -22.70 46.07 31.08
CA ASP A 423 -22.98 44.64 31.17
C ASP A 423 -21.87 43.77 30.56
N ASP A 424 -21.24 44.22 29.48
CA ASP A 424 -20.11 43.54 28.85
C ASP A 424 -18.83 43.63 29.71
N ALA A 425 -18.64 44.75 30.41
CA ALA A 425 -17.47 45.01 31.25
C ALA A 425 -17.32 44.01 32.39
N LYS A 426 -18.43 43.57 33.00
CA LYS A 426 -18.43 42.55 34.06
C LYS A 426 -17.92 41.20 33.54
N THR A 427 -18.39 40.80 32.37
CA THR A 427 -18.01 39.54 31.71
C THR A 427 -16.54 39.56 31.28
N LEU A 428 -16.10 40.67 30.66
CA LEU A 428 -14.71 40.87 30.24
C LEU A 428 -13.74 40.91 31.41
N THR A 429 -14.12 41.53 32.53
CA THR A 429 -13.30 41.57 33.75
C THR A 429 -13.10 40.17 34.33
N GLN A 430 -14.15 39.34 34.34
CA GLN A 430 -14.05 37.96 34.80
C GLN A 430 -13.18 37.10 33.87
N GLN A 431 -13.30 37.27 32.55
CA GLN A 431 -12.44 36.60 31.57
C GLN A 431 -10.97 37.01 31.72
N LEU A 432 -10.68 38.30 31.91
CA LEU A 432 -9.33 38.82 32.19
C LEU A 432 -8.73 38.21 33.45
N LYS A 433 -9.52 38.11 34.53
CA LYS A 433 -9.06 37.51 35.79
C LYS A 433 -8.67 36.03 35.60
N ILE A 434 -9.47 35.27 34.85
CA ILE A 434 -9.18 33.85 34.59
C ILE A 434 -7.93 33.72 33.70
N ALA A 435 -7.82 34.52 32.65
CA ALA A 435 -6.67 34.49 31.73
C ALA A 435 -5.36 34.88 32.43
N ASN A 436 -5.37 35.93 33.27
CA ASN A 436 -4.21 36.34 34.05
C ASN A 436 -3.80 35.28 35.07
N ASN A 437 -4.74 34.67 35.79
CA ASN A 437 -4.44 33.58 36.73
C ASN A 437 -3.78 32.39 36.02
N GLU A 438 -4.24 32.04 34.82
CA GLU A 438 -3.66 30.96 34.02
C GLU A 438 -2.26 31.31 33.51
N LEU A 439 -1.99 32.58 33.16
CA LEU A 439 -0.67 33.05 32.78
C LEU A 439 0.31 33.04 33.98
N SER A 440 -0.13 33.50 35.16
CA SER A 440 0.67 33.51 36.38
C SER A 440 1.12 32.10 36.78
N LYS A 441 0.22 31.11 36.74
CA LYS A 441 0.56 29.69 37.00
C LYS A 441 1.68 29.15 36.11
N ARG A 442 1.80 29.67 34.89
CA ARG A 442 2.81 29.21 33.93
C ARG A 442 4.16 29.90 34.12
N LEU A 443 4.13 31.13 34.61
CA LEU A 443 5.34 31.88 34.96
C LEU A 443 5.94 31.43 36.30
N GLU A 444 5.17 30.79 37.17
CA GLU A 444 5.66 30.17 38.43
C GLU A 444 6.35 28.81 38.23
N VAL A 445 6.22 28.19 37.04
CA VAL A 445 6.76 26.85 36.70
C VAL A 445 7.98 26.93 35.77
N MET A 446 8.30 28.13 35.25
CA MET A 446 9.52 28.45 34.51
C MET A 446 10.56 29.07 35.42
#